data_AF-A0A3D3VPX2-F1
#
_entry.id   AF-A0A3D3VPX2-F1
#
_cell.length_a   1.000
_cell.length_b   1.000
_cell.length_c   1.000
_cell.angle_alpha   90.00
_cell.angle_beta   90.00
_cell.angle_gamma   90.00
#
_symmetry.space_group_name_H-M   'P 1'
#
loop_
_entity.id
_entity.type
_entity.pdbx_description
1 polymer ?
#
loop_
_entity_poly.entity_id
_entity_poly.type
_entity_poly.pdbx_seq_one_letter_code
_entity_poly.pdbx_strand_id
1 'polypeptide(L)'
;MSRPRSTHDDQQDLPLPAGGPLEDISAELQNSQHALIQLQKQQQDLESRRRQLEELSTRRQELLIGQKNIRDNLLRGIVILERAEDQGRKEVEQMHETRQIFSEQLSQITNIDPSEWSATGIEEELSKSLAKVDQAKAIYTQSRAKIDALRGRDLDLGTEQPEGGETPSANSQDSFSTNFARGLAFNLPLIVALALGLILLQLLK
;
A
#
# COMPACT_ATOMS: atom_id res chain seq x y z
N MET A 1 -75.14 -102.43 27.58
CA MET A 1 -75.02 -101.44 28.68
C MET A 1 -73.59 -100.92 28.72
N SER A 2 -73.45 -99.60 28.74
CA SER A 2 -72.29 -98.79 29.17
C SER A 2 -71.02 -98.71 28.30
N ARG A 3 -70.88 -97.54 27.65
CA ARG A 3 -69.68 -96.83 27.15
C ARG A 3 -68.75 -96.40 28.33
N PRO A 4 -67.48 -95.96 28.14
CA PRO A 4 -67.02 -94.95 27.16
C PRO A 4 -65.63 -95.21 26.49
N ARG A 5 -65.42 -94.80 25.23
CA ARG A 5 -64.84 -93.52 24.74
C ARG A 5 -63.34 -93.35 25.05
N SER A 6 -62.50 -93.52 24.04
CA SER A 6 -61.20 -92.83 23.91
C SER A 6 -60.94 -92.58 22.43
N THR A 7 -61.04 -91.31 22.08
CA THR A 7 -60.90 -90.63 20.78
C THR A 7 -59.43 -90.66 20.33
N HIS A 8 -59.14 -91.21 19.14
CA HIS A 8 -58.65 -90.49 17.94
C HIS A 8 -57.35 -89.70 18.13
N ASP A 9 -56.26 -90.31 17.67
CA ASP A 9 -55.03 -89.68 17.19
C ASP A 9 -55.34 -88.78 15.98
N ASP A 10 -54.79 -87.56 15.95
CA ASP A 10 -53.88 -87.09 14.89
C ASP A 10 -53.61 -85.58 15.03
N GLN A 11 -52.34 -85.21 14.85
CA GLN A 11 -51.87 -83.96 14.26
C GLN A 11 -52.23 -82.62 14.93
N GLN A 12 -51.24 -81.98 15.54
CA GLN A 12 -50.46 -80.95 14.84
C GLN A 12 -49.45 -80.32 15.81
N ASP A 13 -48.18 -80.34 15.41
CA ASP A 13 -47.22 -79.30 15.74
C ASP A 13 -47.88 -77.94 15.53
N LEU A 14 -48.32 -77.30 16.63
CA LEU A 14 -48.71 -75.90 16.60
C LEU A 14 -47.40 -75.09 16.56
N PRO A 15 -47.08 -74.41 15.45
CA PRO A 15 -46.06 -73.38 15.51
C PRO A 15 -46.59 -72.33 16.50
N LEU A 16 -45.86 -72.14 17.59
CA LEU A 16 -46.09 -70.99 18.46
C LEU A 16 -46.18 -69.75 17.57
N PRO A 17 -47.23 -68.91 17.71
CA PRO A 17 -47.36 -67.71 16.91
C PRO A 17 -46.15 -66.81 17.18
N ALA A 18 -45.39 -66.56 16.13
CA ALA A 18 -44.29 -65.62 16.12
C ALA A 18 -44.78 -64.22 16.51
N GLY A 19 -44.00 -63.53 17.37
CA GLY A 19 -43.96 -62.07 17.50
C GLY A 19 -45.25 -61.38 17.95
N GLY A 20 -45.32 -60.96 19.22
CA GLY A 20 -46.42 -60.14 19.72
C GLY A 20 -46.27 -58.63 19.38
N PRO A 21 -47.36 -57.84 19.40
CA PRO A 21 -47.41 -56.41 19.07
C PRO A 21 -46.43 -55.49 19.83
N LEU A 22 -45.93 -55.95 20.98
CA LEU A 22 -44.94 -55.23 21.79
C LEU A 22 -43.55 -55.22 21.14
N GLU A 23 -43.18 -56.29 20.43
CA GLU A 23 -41.91 -56.39 19.70
C GLU A 23 -41.90 -55.39 18.54
N ASP A 24 -43.02 -55.30 17.80
CA ASP A 24 -43.19 -54.35 16.68
C ASP A 24 -43.11 -52.88 17.15
N ILE A 25 -43.74 -52.53 18.28
CA ILE A 25 -43.68 -51.18 18.85
C ILE A 25 -42.24 -50.85 19.30
N SER A 26 -41.53 -51.81 19.88
CA SER A 26 -40.14 -51.62 20.29
C SER A 26 -39.21 -51.43 19.09
N ALA A 27 -39.44 -52.16 17.99
CA ALA A 27 -38.72 -52.03 16.74
C ALA A 27 -38.99 -50.68 16.06
N GLU A 28 -40.24 -50.21 16.05
CA GLU A 28 -40.64 -48.88 15.55
C GLU A 28 -39.97 -47.75 16.37
N LEU A 29 -39.93 -47.88 17.70
CA LEU A 29 -39.25 -46.92 18.59
C LEU A 29 -37.73 -46.93 18.38
N GLN A 30 -37.13 -48.09 18.14
CA GLN A 30 -35.70 -48.21 17.86
C GLN A 30 -35.37 -47.62 16.48
N ASN A 31 -36.21 -47.87 15.48
CA ASN A 31 -36.07 -47.30 14.13
C ASN A 31 -36.22 -45.78 14.13
N SER A 32 -37.18 -45.23 14.85
CA SER A 32 -37.36 -43.78 14.97
C SER A 32 -36.20 -43.11 15.72
N GLN A 33 -35.68 -43.72 16.79
CA GLN A 33 -34.47 -43.23 17.47
C GLN A 33 -33.25 -43.26 16.54
N HIS A 34 -33.06 -44.33 15.78
CA HIS A 34 -31.98 -44.43 14.81
C HIS A 34 -32.11 -43.37 13.70
N ALA A 35 -33.33 -43.14 13.21
CA ALA A 35 -33.62 -42.09 12.23
C ALA A 35 -33.33 -40.70 12.79
N LEU A 36 -33.67 -40.42 14.06
CA LEU A 36 -33.34 -39.15 14.71
C LEU A 36 -31.83 -38.93 14.82
N ILE A 37 -31.07 -39.95 15.22
CA ILE A 37 -29.59 -39.88 15.29
C ILE A 37 -29.00 -39.61 13.91
N GLN A 38 -29.50 -40.30 12.88
CA GLN A 38 -29.06 -40.10 11.51
C GLN A 38 -29.36 -38.68 11.01
N LEU A 39 -30.56 -38.16 11.31
CA LEU A 39 -30.96 -36.81 10.96
C LEU A 39 -30.11 -35.75 11.68
N GLN A 40 -29.82 -35.96 12.96
CA GLN A 40 -28.97 -35.07 13.75
C GLN A 40 -27.54 -35.03 13.20
N LYS A 41 -26.98 -36.19 12.81
CA LYS A 41 -25.67 -36.27 12.16
C LYS A 41 -25.67 -35.52 10.82
N GLN A 42 -26.72 -35.70 10.01
CA GLN A 42 -26.88 -34.97 8.75
C GLN A 42 -26.99 -33.45 8.95
N GLN A 43 -27.70 -33.00 9.99
CA GLN A 43 -27.77 -31.57 10.34
C GLN A 43 -26.40 -31.03 10.73
N GLN A 44 -25.65 -31.73 11.58
CA GLN A 44 -24.31 -31.32 11.99
C GLN A 44 -23.35 -31.23 10.79
N ASP A 45 -23.37 -32.22 9.89
CA ASP A 45 -22.58 -32.20 8.67
C ASP A 45 -22.97 -31.01 7.76
N LEU A 46 -24.27 -30.71 7.67
CA LEU A 46 -24.77 -29.57 6.89
C LEU A 46 -24.31 -28.24 7.49
N GLU A 47 -24.40 -28.08 8.82
CA GLU A 47 -23.92 -26.88 9.51
C GLU A 47 -22.42 -26.68 9.35
N SER A 48 -21.63 -27.76 9.45
CA SER A 48 -20.18 -27.69 9.22
C SER A 48 -19.86 -27.21 7.80
N ARG A 49 -20.53 -27.79 6.79
CA ARG A 49 -20.38 -27.37 5.39
C ARG A 49 -20.83 -25.92 5.17
N ARG A 50 -21.91 -25.49 5.83
CA ARG A 50 -22.38 -24.10 5.79
C ARG A 50 -21.33 -23.14 6.33
N ARG A 51 -20.77 -23.41 7.51
CA ARG A 51 -19.70 -22.60 8.10
C ARG A 51 -18.47 -22.51 7.19
N GLN A 52 -18.06 -23.63 6.60
CA GLN A 52 -16.92 -23.64 5.66
C GLN A 52 -17.19 -22.79 4.42
N LEU A 53 -18.41 -22.86 3.85
CA LEU A 53 -18.79 -22.04 2.71
C LEU A 53 -18.85 -20.55 3.05
N GLU A 54 -19.38 -20.21 4.23
CA GLU A 54 -19.41 -18.83 4.72
C GLU A 54 -18.00 -18.28 4.91
N GLU A 55 -17.09 -19.04 5.52
CA GLU A 55 -15.70 -18.62 5.69
C GLU A 55 -14.99 -18.42 4.36
N LEU A 56 -15.16 -19.34 3.40
CA LEU A 56 -14.62 -19.19 2.05
C LEU A 56 -15.21 -17.98 1.32
N SER A 57 -16.50 -17.73 1.49
CA SER A 57 -17.18 -16.57 0.92
C SER A 57 -16.61 -15.27 1.47
N THR A 58 -16.44 -15.18 2.79
CA THR A 58 -15.83 -14.02 3.47
C THR A 58 -14.41 -13.78 2.99
N ARG A 59 -13.56 -14.81 2.97
CA ARG A 59 -12.17 -14.70 2.48
C ARG A 59 -12.11 -14.27 1.02
N ARG A 60 -13.01 -14.77 0.17
CA ARG A 60 -13.10 -14.34 -1.23
C ARG A 60 -13.49 -12.86 -1.34
N GLN A 61 -14.45 -12.42 -0.53
CA GLN A 61 -14.87 -11.02 -0.51
C GLN A 61 -13.73 -10.09 -0.04
N GLU A 62 -13.04 -10.46 1.03
CA GLU A 62 -11.86 -9.72 1.53
C GLU A 62 -10.76 -9.63 0.46
N LEU A 63 -10.49 -10.74 -0.24
CA LEU A 63 -9.52 -10.75 -1.34
C LEU A 63 -9.94 -9.80 -2.48
N LEU A 64 -11.21 -9.81 -2.88
CA LEU A 64 -11.70 -8.94 -3.96
C LEU A 64 -11.62 -7.46 -3.57
N ILE A 65 -11.99 -7.13 -2.33
CA ILE A 65 -11.89 -5.76 -1.81
C ILE A 65 -10.42 -5.33 -1.73
N GLY A 66 -9.56 -6.16 -1.15
CA GLY A 66 -8.13 -5.91 -1.05
C GLY A 66 -7.48 -5.75 -2.42
N GLN A 67 -7.82 -6.61 -3.38
CA GLN A 67 -7.33 -6.53 -4.75
C GLN A 67 -7.78 -5.23 -5.44
N LYS A 68 -9.04 -4.83 -5.26
CA LYS A 68 -9.53 -3.56 -5.81
C LYS A 68 -8.78 -2.38 -5.19
N ASN A 69 -8.68 -2.31 -3.87
CA ASN A 69 -8.01 -1.22 -3.17
C ASN A 69 -6.54 -1.10 -3.57
N ILE A 70 -5.79 -2.22 -3.59
CA ILE A 70 -4.37 -2.16 -3.97
C ILE A 70 -4.20 -1.80 -5.44
N ARG A 71 -5.09 -2.27 -6.33
CA ARG A 71 -5.09 -1.88 -7.74
C ARG A 71 -5.30 -0.37 -7.89
N ASP A 72 -6.30 0.18 -7.22
CA ASP A 72 -6.62 1.60 -7.29
C ASP A 72 -5.48 2.47 -6.72
N ASN A 73 -4.87 2.03 -5.62
CA ASN A 73 -3.70 2.69 -5.03
C ASN A 73 -2.48 2.65 -5.96
N LEU A 74 -2.21 1.50 -6.58
CA LEU A 74 -1.11 1.34 -7.53
C LEU A 74 -1.32 2.21 -8.78
N LEU A 75 -2.54 2.23 -9.33
CA LEU A 75 -2.87 3.10 -10.47
C LEU A 75 -2.66 4.57 -10.14
N ARG A 76 -3.10 5.02 -8.96
CA ARG A 76 -2.85 6.39 -8.49
C ARG A 76 -1.35 6.67 -8.35
N GLY A 77 -0.60 5.74 -7.74
CA GLY A 77 0.84 5.86 -7.59
C GLY A 77 1.58 5.98 -8.92
N ILE A 78 1.18 5.19 -9.93
CA ILE A 78 1.73 5.26 -11.29
C ILE A 78 1.51 6.65 -11.87
N VAL A 79 0.30 7.20 -11.82
CA VAL A 79 0.01 8.53 -12.37
C VAL A 79 0.82 9.64 -11.69
N ILE A 80 1.03 9.53 -10.36
CA ILE A 80 1.88 10.47 -9.62
C ILE A 80 3.33 10.37 -10.11
N LEU A 81 3.85 9.16 -10.26
CA LEU A 81 5.21 8.92 -10.75
C LEU A 81 5.39 9.41 -12.19
N GLU A 82 4.43 9.18 -13.08
CA GLU A 82 4.46 9.69 -14.46
C GLU A 82 4.52 11.22 -14.48
N ARG A 83 3.69 11.89 -13.66
CA ARG A 83 3.73 13.36 -13.55
C ARG A 83 5.08 13.83 -13.00
N ALA A 84 5.63 13.15 -11.99
CA ALA A 84 6.93 13.49 -11.42
C ALA A 84 8.07 13.27 -12.43
N GLU A 85 8.00 12.21 -13.24
CA GLU A 85 8.95 11.94 -14.31
C GLU A 85 8.90 13.03 -15.39
N ASP A 86 7.71 13.39 -15.87
CA ASP A 86 7.52 14.47 -16.84
C ASP A 86 8.05 15.80 -16.32
N GLN A 87 7.79 16.08 -15.04
CA GLN A 87 8.27 17.29 -14.39
C GLN A 87 9.80 17.30 -14.27
N GLY A 88 10.41 16.18 -13.86
CA GLY A 88 11.86 16.01 -13.82
C GLY A 88 12.51 16.12 -15.20
N ARG A 89 11.89 15.57 -16.25
CA ARG A 89 12.38 15.72 -17.65
C ARG A 89 12.38 17.17 -18.08
N LYS A 90 11.31 17.93 -17.80
CA LYS A 90 11.26 19.37 -18.09
C LYS A 90 12.32 20.17 -17.34
N GLU A 91 12.60 19.80 -16.09
CA GLU A 91 13.64 20.44 -15.29
C GLU A 91 15.03 20.20 -15.87
N VAL A 92 15.32 18.95 -16.27
CA VAL A 92 16.58 18.61 -16.96
C VAL A 92 16.74 19.41 -18.25
N GLU A 93 15.67 19.58 -19.03
CA GLU A 93 15.71 20.39 -20.25
C GLU A 93 16.01 21.87 -19.94
N GLN A 94 15.33 22.45 -18.94
CA GLN A 94 15.60 23.83 -18.50
C GLN A 94 17.04 24.01 -18.00
N MET A 95 17.59 23.01 -17.31
CA MET A 95 18.99 22.99 -16.90
C MET A 95 19.92 22.95 -18.11
N HIS A 96 19.59 22.15 -19.12
CA HIS A 96 20.35 22.05 -20.37
C HIS A 96 20.38 23.39 -21.11
N GLU A 97 19.23 24.02 -21.32
CA GLU A 97 19.11 25.34 -21.94
C GLU A 97 19.92 26.40 -21.18
N THR A 98 19.79 26.44 -19.85
CA THR A 98 20.52 27.41 -19.01
C THR A 98 22.04 27.20 -19.13
N ARG A 99 22.50 25.95 -19.12
CA ARG A 99 23.92 25.61 -19.29
C ARG A 99 24.43 26.01 -20.67
N GLN A 100 23.64 25.80 -21.72
CA GLN A 100 24.01 26.20 -23.08
C GLN A 100 24.18 27.71 -23.19
N ILE A 101 23.23 28.49 -22.66
CA ILE A 101 23.30 29.94 -22.61
C ILE A 101 24.57 30.39 -21.88
N PHE A 102 24.87 29.80 -20.72
CA PHE A 102 26.09 30.13 -19.98
C PHE A 102 27.36 29.80 -20.75
N SER A 103 27.39 28.66 -21.44
CA SER A 103 28.54 28.25 -22.26
C SER A 103 28.77 29.21 -23.42
N GLU A 104 27.70 29.68 -24.06
CA GLU A 104 27.76 30.69 -25.11
C GLU A 104 28.29 32.03 -24.58
N GLN A 105 27.75 32.53 -23.46
CA GLN A 105 28.21 33.77 -22.86
C GLN A 105 29.67 33.69 -22.39
N LEU A 106 30.08 32.54 -21.83
CA LEU A 106 31.47 32.31 -21.46
C LEU A 106 32.38 32.36 -22.68
N SER A 107 32.01 31.69 -23.78
CA SER A 107 32.76 31.75 -25.05
C SER A 107 32.89 33.18 -25.57
N GLN A 108 31.81 33.97 -25.52
CA GLN A 108 31.84 35.37 -25.95
C GLN A 108 32.80 36.23 -25.11
N ILE A 109 32.91 35.98 -23.79
CA ILE A 109 33.84 36.68 -22.91
C ILE A 109 35.28 36.19 -23.10
N THR A 110 35.50 34.88 -23.22
CA THR A 110 36.84 34.29 -23.38
C THR A 110 37.47 34.67 -24.72
N ASN A 111 36.67 34.89 -25.76
CA ASN A 111 37.15 35.36 -27.07
C ASN A 111 37.42 36.88 -27.12
N ILE A 112 37.29 37.61 -26.01
CA ILE A 112 37.69 39.01 -25.97
C ILE A 112 39.22 39.06 -25.91
N ASP A 113 39.86 39.41 -27.01
CA ASP A 113 41.30 39.62 -27.10
C ASP A 113 41.64 41.09 -27.38
N PRO A 114 42.06 41.86 -26.36
CA PRO A 114 42.46 43.25 -26.53
C PRO A 114 43.70 43.45 -27.41
N SER A 115 44.50 42.41 -27.65
CA SER A 115 45.75 42.52 -28.41
C SER A 115 45.54 42.62 -29.93
N GLU A 116 44.38 42.20 -30.44
CA GLU A 116 44.03 42.30 -31.87
C GLU A 116 43.34 43.62 -32.25
N TRP A 117 43.07 44.52 -31.29
CA TRP A 117 42.33 45.75 -31.56
C TRP A 117 43.16 46.77 -32.33
N SER A 118 42.56 47.37 -33.37
CA SER A 118 43.22 48.44 -34.14
C SER A 118 43.24 49.76 -33.38
N ALA A 119 44.35 50.50 -33.44
CA ALA A 119 44.54 51.76 -32.72
C ALA A 119 43.48 52.85 -33.02
N THR A 120 42.93 52.82 -34.23
CA THR A 120 41.87 53.75 -34.69
C THR A 120 40.46 53.39 -34.22
N GLY A 121 40.24 52.15 -33.76
CA GLY A 121 38.92 51.62 -33.37
C GLY A 121 38.83 51.13 -31.92
N ILE A 122 39.83 51.43 -31.08
CA ILE A 122 39.91 50.91 -29.70
C ILE A 122 38.67 51.28 -28.88
N GLU A 123 38.17 52.51 -28.96
CA GLU A 123 37.02 52.95 -28.16
C GLU A 123 35.74 52.16 -28.51
N GLU A 124 35.55 51.82 -29.79
CA GLU A 124 34.40 51.05 -30.25
C GLU A 124 34.49 49.58 -29.79
N GLU A 125 35.65 48.94 -29.99
CA GLU A 125 35.88 47.55 -29.55
C GLU A 125 35.84 47.41 -28.03
N LEU A 126 36.32 48.42 -27.28
CA LEU A 126 36.20 48.48 -25.83
C LEU A 126 34.74 48.56 -25.39
N SER A 127 33.96 49.47 -26.00
CA SER A 127 32.54 49.63 -25.69
C SER A 127 31.75 48.35 -25.97
N LYS A 128 32.03 47.70 -27.10
CA LYS A 128 31.43 46.42 -27.49
C LYS A 128 31.79 45.29 -26.55
N SER A 129 33.06 45.21 -26.12
CA SER A 129 33.53 44.21 -25.17
C SER A 129 32.93 44.41 -23.78
N LEU A 130 32.79 45.66 -23.33
CA LEU A 130 32.11 46.00 -22.09
C LEU A 130 30.63 45.59 -22.13
N ALA A 131 29.96 45.87 -23.25
CA ALA A 131 28.56 45.46 -23.45
C ALA A 131 28.37 43.93 -23.37
N LYS A 132 29.27 43.14 -23.96
CA LYS A 132 29.25 41.66 -23.83
C LYS A 132 29.39 41.21 -22.37
N VAL A 133 30.30 41.84 -21.62
CA VAL A 133 30.51 41.53 -20.19
C VAL A 133 29.26 41.86 -19.37
N ASP A 134 28.63 43.01 -19.63
CA ASP A 134 27.43 43.41 -18.92
C ASP A 134 26.22 42.54 -19.28
N GLN A 135 26.10 42.13 -20.53
CA GLN A 135 25.11 41.13 -20.97
C GLN A 135 25.29 39.81 -20.22
N ALA A 136 26.52 39.30 -20.12
CA ALA A 136 26.80 38.06 -19.39
C ALA A 136 26.45 38.17 -17.89
N LYS A 137 26.76 39.30 -17.24
CA LYS A 137 26.37 39.56 -15.84
C LYS A 137 24.85 39.58 -15.66
N ALA A 138 24.13 40.21 -16.59
CA ALA A 138 22.67 40.26 -16.57
C ALA A 138 22.07 38.85 -16.69
N ILE A 139 22.54 38.06 -17.66
CA ILE A 139 22.10 36.67 -17.87
C ILE A 139 22.40 35.81 -16.64
N TYR A 140 23.60 35.93 -16.05
CA TYR A 140 23.95 35.19 -14.85
C TYR A 140 23.02 35.53 -13.67
N THR A 141 22.77 36.82 -13.44
CA THR A 141 21.89 37.28 -12.35
C THR A 141 20.45 36.83 -12.57
N GLN A 142 19.95 36.90 -13.80
CA GLN A 142 18.60 36.47 -14.17
C GLN A 142 18.41 34.96 -13.99
N SER A 143 19.41 34.16 -14.38
CA SER A 143 19.36 32.70 -14.27
C SER A 143 19.64 32.18 -12.86
N ARG A 144 20.20 33.00 -11.97
CA ARG A 144 20.47 32.61 -10.58
C ARG A 144 19.23 32.15 -9.83
N ALA A 145 18.13 32.89 -9.95
CA ALA A 145 16.85 32.51 -9.34
C ALA A 145 16.30 31.19 -9.89
N LYS A 146 16.52 30.89 -11.18
CA LYS A 146 16.12 29.61 -11.79
C LYS A 146 16.93 28.45 -11.22
N ILE A 147 18.23 28.63 -11.01
CA ILE A 147 19.13 27.62 -10.42
C ILE A 147 18.76 27.35 -8.95
N ASP A 148 18.46 28.41 -8.20
CA ASP A 148 18.05 28.28 -6.80
C ASP A 148 16.68 27.57 -6.69
N ALA A 149 15.74 27.85 -7.60
CA ALA A 149 14.44 27.19 -7.68
C ALA A 149 14.52 25.70 -8.09
N LEU A 150 15.53 25.31 -8.86
CA LEU A 150 15.81 23.90 -9.15
C LEU A 150 16.31 23.16 -7.89
N ARG A 151 17.12 23.80 -7.05
CA ARG A 151 17.66 23.22 -5.80
C ARG A 151 16.61 23.09 -4.68
N GLY A 152 15.64 24.00 -4.63
CA GLY A 152 14.63 24.03 -3.56
C GLY A 152 13.43 23.08 -3.75
N ARG A 153 13.27 22.50 -4.93
CA ARG A 153 12.08 21.72 -5.32
C ARG A 153 12.20 20.21 -5.08
N ASP A 154 13.40 19.72 -4.76
CA ASP A 154 13.67 18.33 -4.35
C ASP A 154 12.90 17.87 -3.08
N LEU A 155 12.14 18.75 -2.42
CA LEU A 155 11.49 18.47 -1.12
C LEU A 155 9.95 18.51 -1.14
N ASP A 156 9.30 18.84 -2.26
CA ASP A 156 7.83 18.98 -2.32
C ASP A 156 7.16 17.92 -3.23
N LEU A 157 7.63 16.68 -3.14
CA LEU A 157 7.03 15.54 -3.85
C LEU A 157 6.06 14.72 -3.00
N GLY A 158 5.50 15.26 -1.92
CA GLY A 158 4.54 14.46 -1.15
C GLY A 158 3.91 15.13 0.05
N THR A 159 2.89 15.96 -0.19
CA THR A 159 1.69 15.99 0.65
C THR A 159 0.50 16.62 -0.09
N GLU A 160 0.04 16.02 -1.19
CA GLU A 160 -1.38 16.16 -1.56
C GLU A 160 -2.19 15.18 -0.69
N GLN A 161 -2.51 15.64 0.52
CA GLN A 161 -3.52 15.00 1.37
C GLN A 161 -4.90 15.42 0.85
N PRO A 162 -5.89 14.52 0.73
CA PRO A 162 -7.19 14.89 0.21
C PRO A 162 -7.92 15.77 1.23
N GLU A 163 -8.27 16.97 0.77
CA GLU A 163 -9.31 17.92 1.22
C GLU A 163 -9.94 17.68 2.61
N GLY A 164 -9.69 18.60 3.52
CA GLY A 164 -10.49 18.77 4.73
C GLY A 164 -9.87 19.74 5.74
N GLY A 165 -10.20 21.03 5.64
CA GLY A 165 -10.04 21.98 6.74
C GLY A 165 -9.25 23.24 6.41
N GLU A 166 -9.93 24.37 6.49
CA GLU A 166 -9.44 25.73 6.30
C GLU A 166 -8.34 26.08 7.32
N THR A 167 -7.23 26.69 6.90
CA THR A 167 -6.83 28.07 7.24
C THR A 167 -5.40 28.42 6.76
N PRO A 168 -5.13 29.71 6.48
CA PRO A 168 -3.87 30.16 5.90
C PRO A 168 -2.89 30.62 6.99
N SER A 169 -1.59 30.39 6.81
CA SER A 169 -0.57 31.42 7.02
C SER A 169 0.83 30.89 6.75
N ALA A 170 1.53 31.66 5.94
CA ALA A 170 2.96 31.62 5.81
C ALA A 170 3.61 31.82 7.19
N ASN A 171 4.35 30.82 7.65
CA ASN A 171 5.41 31.03 8.62
C ASN A 171 6.53 30.03 8.38
N SER A 172 7.56 30.47 7.65
CA SER A 172 8.76 29.71 7.27
C SER A 172 9.64 29.29 8.47
N GLN A 173 9.13 29.38 9.70
CA GLN A 173 9.82 29.05 10.94
C GLN A 173 9.36 27.69 11.52
N ASP A 174 8.16 27.23 11.19
CA ASP A 174 7.68 25.88 11.57
C ASP A 174 8.37 24.78 10.75
N SER A 175 8.92 25.12 9.58
CA SER A 175 9.60 24.17 8.70
C SER A 175 10.84 23.56 9.37
N PHE A 176 11.64 24.32 10.12
CA PHE A 176 12.87 23.76 10.72
C PHE A 176 12.58 22.79 11.87
N SER A 177 11.67 23.13 12.78
CA SER A 177 11.29 22.29 13.93
C SER A 177 10.55 21.03 13.49
N THR A 178 9.65 21.14 12.51
CA THR A 178 8.89 20.01 11.97
C THR A 178 9.78 19.05 11.18
N ASN A 179 10.74 19.57 10.41
CA ASN A 179 11.73 18.74 9.70
C ASN A 179 12.71 18.07 10.68
N PHE A 180 13.11 18.74 11.76
CA PHE A 180 13.96 18.15 12.81
C PHE A 180 13.23 17.03 13.58
N ALA A 181 11.97 17.24 13.95
CA ALA A 181 11.15 16.24 14.63
C ALA A 181 10.94 14.97 13.77
N ARG A 182 10.82 15.14 12.45
CA ARG A 182 10.66 14.03 11.50
C ARG A 182 11.96 13.24 11.31
N GLY A 183 13.11 13.91 11.32
CA GLY A 183 14.42 13.24 11.38
C GLY A 183 14.66 12.50 12.70
N LEU A 184 14.18 13.05 13.82
CA LEU A 184 14.29 12.42 15.14
C LEU A 184 13.41 11.15 15.24
N ALA A 185 12.22 11.15 14.64
CA ALA A 185 11.29 10.03 14.67
C ALA A 185 11.86 8.73 14.06
N PHE A 186 12.73 8.84 13.04
CA PHE A 186 13.39 7.68 12.43
C PHE A 186 14.51 7.09 13.31
N ASN A 187 15.15 7.91 14.16
CA ASN A 187 16.24 7.48 15.03
C ASN A 187 15.77 7.17 16.48
N LEU A 188 14.51 7.48 16.79
CA LEU A 188 13.90 7.26 18.10
C LEU A 188 13.93 5.79 18.56
N PRO A 189 13.63 4.79 17.71
CA PRO A 189 13.75 3.38 18.09
C PRO A 189 15.18 2.99 18.46
N LEU A 190 16.18 3.55 17.76
CA LEU A 190 17.60 3.27 17.99
C LEU A 190 18.09 3.90 19.30
N ILE A 191 17.68 5.15 19.56
CA ILE A 191 18.03 5.88 20.79
C ILE A 191 17.39 5.21 22.02
N VAL A 192 16.13 4.78 21.93
CA VAL A 192 15.46 4.06 23.02
C VAL A 192 16.11 2.69 23.26
N ALA A 193 16.45 1.95 22.20
CA ALA A 193 17.17 0.68 22.33
C ALA A 193 18.55 0.86 22.99
N LEU A 194 19.28 1.91 22.61
CA LEU A 194 20.60 2.22 23.18
C LEU A 194 20.49 2.64 24.65
N ALA A 195 19.51 3.48 25.00
CA ALA A 195 19.25 3.88 26.38
C ALA A 195 18.88 2.68 27.26
N LEU A 196 17.98 1.82 26.80
CA LEU A 196 17.62 0.58 27.50
C LEU A 196 18.83 -0.35 27.68
N GLY A 197 19.65 -0.50 26.64
CA GLY A 197 20.89 -1.27 26.71
C GLY A 197 21.87 -0.74 27.75
N LEU A 198 22.05 0.58 27.83
CA LEU A 198 22.91 1.21 28.85
C LEU A 198 22.37 1.03 30.27
N ILE A 199 21.05 1.13 30.46
CA ILE A 199 20.41 0.92 31.76
C ILE A 199 20.59 -0.53 32.23
N LEU A 200 20.41 -1.50 31.35
CA LEU A 200 20.66 -2.92 31.63
C LEU A 200 22.13 -3.18 31.99
N LEU A 201 23.07 -2.52 31.31
CA LEU A 201 24.50 -2.66 31.59
C LEU A 201 24.89 -2.05 32.95
N GLN A 202 24.27 -0.93 33.32
CA GLN A 202 24.42 -0.31 34.65
C GLN A 202 23.84 -1.19 35.77
N LEU A 203 22.74 -1.90 35.52
CA LEU A 203 22.12 -2.82 36.48
C LEU A 203 22.88 -4.14 36.65
N LEU A 204 23.72 -4.51 35.68
CA LEU A 204 24.51 -5.75 35.68
C LEU A 204 25.93 -5.54 36.22
N LYS A 205 26.32 -4.30 36.52
CA LYS A 205 27.63 -3.92 37.06
C LYS A 205 27.51 -3.55 38.54
#